data_AF-W7YMJ0-F1
#
_entry.id   AF-W7YMJ0-F1
#
_cell.length_a   1.000
_cell.length_b   1.000
_cell.length_c   1.000
_cell.angle_alpha   90.00
_cell.angle_beta   90.00
_cell.angle_gamma   90.00
#
_symmetry.space_group_name_H-M   'P 1'
#
loop_
_entity.id
_entity.type
_entity.pdbx_description
1 polymer ?
#
loop_
_entity_poly.entity_id
_entity_poly.type
_entity_poly.pdbx_seq_one_letter_code
_entity_poly.pdbx_strand_id
1 'polypeptide(L)'
;MQVALEHQHIVADAGPEELQGSGNYTVELVDSEGKPAAALYFLDSGAYSPLPEVPGYGWIEREQINWLASESSRLNPQDTKKKLPALAFFHIPIPEYQEMWDTQVCQGNKFEPVCCPQVNSGLFTALLEMGDVMGTFCGHDHTNDFEGTLHGVRLCYGRASGYNTYGREGFMRGARVIKLTLGDREFETWLRLVDGSVVRNQPIHDPNNIIEN
;
A
#
# COMPACT_ATOMS: atom_id res chain seq x y z
N MET A 1 -5.91 19.22 -0.29
CA MET A 1 -5.67 18.78 1.11
C MET A 1 -6.56 19.48 2.12
N GLN A 2 -6.76 20.81 2.04
CA GLN A 2 -7.48 21.59 3.06
C GLN A 2 -8.87 21.05 3.44
N VAL A 3 -9.70 20.70 2.46
CA VAL A 3 -11.04 20.12 2.70
C VAL A 3 -10.97 18.77 3.42
N ALA A 4 -9.98 17.93 3.11
CA ALA A 4 -9.83 16.63 3.79
C ALA A 4 -9.46 16.82 5.27
N LEU A 5 -8.61 17.81 5.57
CA LEU A 5 -8.19 18.12 6.94
C LEU A 5 -9.29 18.73 7.81
N GLU A 6 -10.44 19.12 7.24
CA GLU A 6 -11.60 19.56 8.01
C GLU A 6 -12.31 18.41 8.75
N HIS A 7 -12.02 17.15 8.38
CA HIS A 7 -12.64 15.98 9.00
C HIS A 7 -11.83 15.46 10.19
N GLN A 8 -12.52 15.26 11.33
CA GLN A 8 -11.95 14.96 12.65
C GLN A 8 -11.00 13.74 12.72
N HIS A 9 -11.10 12.79 11.80
CA HIS A 9 -10.33 11.55 11.83
C HIS A 9 -9.38 11.38 10.63
N ILE A 10 -9.17 12.45 9.86
CA ILE A 10 -8.19 12.44 8.78
C ILE A 10 -6.82 12.80 9.35
N VAL A 11 -5.86 11.91 9.08
CA VAL A 11 -4.44 12.14 9.30
C VAL A 11 -3.81 12.24 7.92
N ALA A 12 -3.34 13.43 7.55
CA ALA A 12 -2.69 13.68 6.28
C ALA A 12 -1.73 14.87 6.41
N ASP A 13 -0.64 14.83 5.67
CA ASP A 13 0.33 15.92 5.57
C ASP A 13 0.74 16.06 4.10
N ALA A 14 1.10 17.27 3.67
CA ALA A 14 1.61 17.51 2.33
C ALA A 14 3.00 16.90 2.17
N GLY A 15 3.75 16.82 3.27
CA GLY A 15 5.13 16.36 3.28
C GLY A 15 6.13 17.48 2.99
N PRO A 16 7.41 17.11 2.86
CA PRO A 16 8.48 18.04 2.51
C PRO A 16 8.25 18.69 1.14
N GLU A 17 8.42 20.02 1.05
CA GLU A 17 8.18 20.79 -0.19
C GLU A 17 9.18 20.47 -1.30
N GLU A 18 10.35 19.93 -0.93
CA GLU A 18 11.41 19.52 -1.85
C GLU A 18 11.13 18.21 -2.58
N LEU A 19 10.12 17.45 -2.17
CA LEU A 19 9.74 16.19 -2.82
C LEU A 19 8.65 16.43 -3.86
N GLN A 20 8.75 15.74 -4.98
CA GLN A 20 7.68 15.70 -5.97
C GLN A 20 6.36 15.18 -5.37
N GLY A 21 5.27 15.86 -5.73
CA GLY A 21 3.92 15.50 -5.32
C GLY A 21 3.49 16.10 -3.97
N SER A 22 2.42 15.57 -3.41
CA SER A 22 1.90 15.94 -2.10
C SER A 22 1.30 14.71 -1.42
N GLY A 23 1.59 14.52 -0.14
CA GLY A 23 1.22 13.30 0.59
C GLY A 23 2.40 12.37 0.90
N ASN A 24 3.63 12.89 0.85
CA ASN A 24 4.84 12.18 1.27
C ASN A 24 5.10 12.42 2.77
N TYR A 25 4.61 11.56 3.66
CA TYR A 25 4.76 11.77 5.11
C TYR A 25 4.81 10.48 5.91
N THR A 26 5.30 10.60 7.14
CA THR A 26 5.41 9.50 8.10
C THR A 26 4.44 9.74 9.26
N VAL A 27 3.67 8.72 9.64
CA VAL A 27 2.92 8.70 10.89
C VAL A 27 3.59 7.73 11.84
N GLU A 28 4.13 8.27 12.94
CA GLU A 28 4.70 7.47 14.02
C GLU A 28 3.61 7.07 15.00
N LEU A 29 3.41 5.76 15.18
CA LEU A 29 2.49 5.22 16.17
C LEU A 29 3.24 4.97 17.46
N VAL A 30 2.68 5.44 18.57
CA VAL A 30 3.23 5.24 19.92
C VAL A 30 2.30 4.37 20.76
N ASP A 31 2.88 3.66 21.72
CA ASP A 31 2.12 2.91 22.72
C ASP A 31 1.51 3.85 23.81
N SER A 32 0.83 3.26 24.79
CA SER A 32 0.22 4.01 25.90
C SER A 32 1.24 4.73 26.80
N GLU A 33 2.53 4.39 26.69
CA GLU A 33 3.63 5.02 27.43
C GLU A 33 4.38 6.06 26.57
N GLY A 34 3.94 6.30 25.32
CA GLY A 34 4.57 7.22 24.38
C GLY A 34 5.82 6.66 23.70
N LYS A 35 6.07 5.35 23.77
CA LYS A 35 7.21 4.72 23.08
C LYS A 35 6.84 4.38 21.64
N PRO A 36 7.79 4.49 20.69
CA PRO A 36 7.56 4.09 19.31
C PRO A 36 7.11 2.62 19.21
N ALA A 37 6.00 2.39 18.51
CA ALA A 37 5.37 1.08 18.37
C ALA A 37 5.33 0.59 16.92
N ALA A 38 5.07 1.49 15.97
CA ALA A 38 5.05 1.20 14.53
C ALA A 38 5.18 2.50 13.72
N ALA A 39 5.42 2.38 12.41
CA ALA A 39 5.42 3.51 11.48
C ALA A 39 4.50 3.28 10.29
N LEU A 40 3.87 4.33 9.80
CA LEU A 40 3.11 4.31 8.55
C LEU A 40 3.75 5.32 7.58
N TYR A 41 4.24 4.83 6.45
CA TYR A 41 4.81 5.66 5.40
C TYR A 41 3.78 5.91 4.32
N PHE A 42 3.57 7.16 3.94
CA PHE A 42 2.68 7.57 2.85
C PHE A 42 3.53 8.19 1.74
N LEU A 43 3.27 7.76 0.50
CA LEU A 43 4.01 8.17 -0.68
C LEU A 43 3.04 8.65 -1.75
N ASP A 44 3.33 9.79 -2.35
CA ASP A 44 2.66 10.20 -3.59
C ASP A 44 3.21 9.35 -4.75
N SER A 45 2.37 8.49 -5.31
CA SER A 45 2.75 7.63 -6.45
C SER A 45 2.73 8.33 -7.80
N GLY A 46 2.50 9.64 -7.83
CA GLY A 46 2.37 10.42 -9.03
C GLY A 46 1.04 10.21 -9.76
N ALA A 47 1.02 10.61 -11.03
CA ALA A 47 -0.13 10.49 -11.91
C ALA A 47 0.27 9.77 -13.20
N TYR A 48 0.58 10.53 -14.25
CA TYR A 48 1.02 9.98 -15.53
C TYR A 48 2.54 10.10 -15.66
N SER A 49 3.13 9.22 -16.47
CA SER A 49 4.54 9.30 -16.81
C SER A 49 4.87 10.66 -17.42
N PRO A 50 5.92 11.34 -16.95
CA PRO A 50 6.38 12.59 -17.54
C PRO A 50 7.22 12.36 -18.82
N LEU A 51 7.60 11.12 -19.11
CA LEU A 51 8.45 10.75 -20.24
C LEU A 51 7.58 10.34 -21.45
N PRO A 52 7.66 11.05 -22.58
CA PRO A 52 6.88 10.71 -23.79
C PRO A 52 7.10 9.28 -24.31
N GLU A 53 8.28 8.70 -24.05
CA GLU A 53 8.67 7.35 -24.48
C GLU A 53 8.00 6.26 -23.65
N VAL A 54 7.50 6.60 -22.45
CA VAL A 54 6.87 5.66 -21.51
C VAL A 54 5.42 6.09 -21.30
N PRO A 55 4.45 5.55 -22.06
CA PRO A 55 3.05 5.91 -21.88
C PRO A 55 2.47 5.32 -20.58
N GLY A 56 1.38 5.92 -20.11
CA GLY A 56 0.63 5.42 -18.96
C GLY A 56 0.99 6.09 -17.64
N TYR A 57 0.91 5.33 -16.54
CA TYR A 57 1.07 5.85 -15.18
C TYR A 57 2.54 6.09 -14.82
N GLY A 58 2.77 7.12 -14.00
CA GLY A 58 4.08 7.48 -13.46
C GLY A 58 4.42 6.65 -12.22
N TRP A 59 5.66 6.77 -11.74
CA TRP A 59 6.20 5.99 -10.62
C TRP A 59 6.57 6.88 -9.44
N ILE A 60 6.80 6.26 -8.28
CA ILE A 60 7.41 6.94 -7.13
C ILE A 60 8.85 7.29 -7.49
N GLU A 61 9.20 8.57 -7.41
CA GLU A 61 10.47 9.10 -7.88
C GLU A 61 11.63 8.75 -6.95
N ARG A 62 12.84 8.78 -7.50
CA ARG A 62 14.06 8.39 -6.77
C ARG A 62 14.28 9.22 -5.50
N GLU A 63 13.97 10.50 -5.52
CA GLU A 63 14.08 11.37 -4.34
C GLU A 63 13.12 10.97 -3.22
N GLN A 64 11.90 10.55 -3.56
CA GLN A 64 10.92 10.04 -2.60
C GLN A 64 11.38 8.70 -2.01
N ILE A 65 11.98 7.83 -2.83
CA ILE A 65 12.57 6.55 -2.36
C ILE A 65 13.74 6.81 -1.41
N ASN A 66 14.62 7.75 -1.74
CA ASN A 66 15.74 8.14 -0.88
C ASN A 66 15.27 8.75 0.44
N TRP A 67 14.25 9.61 0.39
CA TRP A 67 13.61 10.17 1.56
C TRP A 67 13.00 9.08 2.45
N LEU A 68 12.26 8.12 1.87
CA LEU A 68 11.69 6.99 2.59
C LEU A 68 12.77 6.16 3.31
N ALA A 69 13.87 5.85 2.63
CA ALA A 69 14.99 5.14 3.23
C ALA A 69 15.64 5.94 4.38
N SER A 70 15.68 7.27 4.27
CA SER A 70 16.17 8.16 5.32
C SER A 70 15.22 8.17 6.53
N GLU A 71 13.91 8.15 6.32
CA GLU A 71 12.91 8.06 7.39
C GLU A 71 13.00 6.72 8.13
N SER A 72 13.12 5.62 7.38
CA SER A 72 13.34 4.30 7.98
C SER A 72 14.64 4.23 8.79
N SER A 73 15.72 4.87 8.30
CA SER A 73 16.99 4.96 9.04
C SER A 73 16.89 5.85 10.28
N ARG A 74 16.12 6.95 10.21
CA ARG A 74 15.85 7.85 11.35
C ARG A 74 15.11 7.12 12.47
N LEU A 75 14.11 6.32 12.11
CA LEU A 75 13.31 5.53 13.04
C LEU A 75 14.04 4.26 13.53
N ASN A 76 14.99 3.75 12.75
CA ASN A 76 15.75 2.55 13.05
C ASN A 76 17.27 2.78 12.94
N PRO A 77 17.90 3.52 13.87
CA PRO A 77 19.36 3.75 13.86
C PRO A 77 20.16 2.43 13.90
N GLN A 78 21.40 2.42 13.43
CA GLN A 78 22.18 1.19 13.18
C GLN A 78 22.31 0.21 14.36
N ASP A 79 22.20 0.67 15.61
CA ASP A 79 22.25 -0.19 16.80
C ASP A 79 20.90 -0.83 17.17
N THR A 80 19.87 -0.65 16.33
CA THR A 80 18.52 -1.15 16.58
C THR A 80 18.44 -2.65 16.31
N LYS A 81 18.44 -3.44 17.40
CA LYS A 81 18.34 -4.91 17.32
C LYS A 81 17.05 -5.43 16.66
N LYS A 82 15.94 -4.68 16.77
CA LYS A 82 14.64 -5.02 16.19
C LYS A 82 14.03 -3.76 15.59
N LYS A 83 13.96 -3.70 14.27
CA LYS A 83 13.32 -2.58 13.56
C LYS A 83 11.85 -2.46 13.94
N LEU A 84 11.35 -1.22 14.04
CA LEU A 84 9.94 -0.95 14.23
C LEU A 84 9.15 -1.58 13.07
N PRO A 85 7.99 -2.22 13.34
CA PRO A 85 7.10 -2.67 12.27
C PRO A 85 6.56 -1.47 11.51
N ALA A 86 6.60 -1.52 10.19
CA ALA A 86 6.08 -0.45 9.35
C ALA A 86 5.12 -0.96 8.27
N LEU A 87 4.25 -0.07 7.80
CA LEU A 87 3.40 -0.26 6.63
C LEU A 87 3.61 0.91 5.66
N ALA A 88 3.53 0.66 4.36
CA ALA A 88 3.60 1.73 3.36
C ALA A 88 2.28 1.86 2.56
N PHE A 89 1.93 3.09 2.19
CA PHE A 89 0.69 3.42 1.50
C PHE A 89 1.00 4.29 0.29
N PHE A 90 0.43 3.94 -0.85
CA PHE A 90 0.54 4.70 -2.10
C PHE A 90 -0.70 4.45 -2.96
N HIS A 91 -1.03 5.35 -3.89
CA HIS A 91 -2.28 5.24 -4.64
C HIS A 91 -2.19 4.21 -5.78
N ILE A 92 -1.24 4.40 -6.69
CA ILE A 92 -1.04 3.57 -7.88
C ILE A 92 -0.19 2.34 -7.50
N PRO A 93 -0.61 1.12 -7.85
CA PRO A 93 0.16 -0.09 -7.58
C PRO A 93 1.55 -0.04 -8.22
N ILE A 94 2.55 -0.61 -7.56
CA ILE A 94 3.87 -0.85 -8.16
C ILE A 94 3.87 -2.15 -8.98
N PRO A 95 4.81 -2.35 -9.92
CA PRO A 95 4.86 -3.54 -10.78
C PRO A 95 4.80 -4.88 -10.03
N GLU A 96 5.33 -4.92 -8.82
CA GLU A 96 5.36 -6.09 -7.96
C GLU A 96 3.98 -6.59 -7.53
N TYR A 97 2.92 -5.77 -7.61
CA TYR A 97 1.56 -6.25 -7.40
C TYR A 97 1.11 -7.20 -8.51
N GLN A 98 1.52 -6.95 -9.76
CA GLN A 98 1.23 -7.84 -10.89
C GLN A 98 2.11 -9.09 -10.79
N GLU A 99 3.40 -8.94 -10.49
CA GLU A 99 4.30 -10.08 -10.26
C GLU A 99 3.79 -11.00 -9.14
N MET A 100 3.35 -10.42 -8.03
CA MET A 100 2.79 -11.19 -6.92
C MET A 100 1.55 -11.97 -7.36
N TRP A 101 0.63 -11.34 -8.09
CA TRP A 101 -0.56 -12.02 -8.60
C TRP A 101 -0.19 -13.20 -9.50
N ASP A 102 0.80 -13.02 -10.38
CA ASP A 102 1.19 -14.03 -11.36
C ASP A 102 2.04 -15.18 -10.78
N THR A 103 2.65 -14.99 -9.61
CA THR A 103 3.65 -15.93 -9.07
C THR A 103 3.33 -16.48 -7.69
N GLN A 104 2.46 -15.83 -6.92
CA GLN A 104 2.15 -16.18 -5.53
C GLN A 104 0.67 -16.55 -5.36
N VAL A 105 0.39 -17.40 -4.37
CA VAL A 105 -0.99 -17.63 -3.92
C VAL A 105 -1.51 -16.34 -3.31
N CYS A 106 -2.59 -15.82 -3.88
CA CYS A 106 -3.25 -14.58 -3.47
C CYS A 106 -4.66 -14.86 -2.95
N GLN A 107 -5.21 -13.90 -2.22
CA GLN A 107 -6.61 -13.91 -1.77
C GLN A 107 -7.29 -12.62 -2.19
N GLY A 108 -8.47 -12.73 -2.78
CA GLY A 108 -9.23 -11.59 -3.29
C GLY A 108 -9.57 -11.69 -4.76
N ASN A 109 -10.07 -10.58 -5.27
CA ASN A 109 -10.58 -10.48 -6.62
C ASN A 109 -9.66 -9.55 -7.41
N LYS A 110 -9.35 -9.99 -8.62
CA LYS A 110 -8.73 -9.18 -9.65
C LYS A 110 -9.68 -9.16 -10.85
N PHE A 111 -10.43 -8.08 -10.99
CA PHE A 111 -11.43 -7.93 -12.05
C PHE A 111 -11.00 -6.99 -13.18
N GLU A 112 -9.84 -6.37 -13.03
CA GLU A 112 -9.19 -5.55 -14.05
C GLU A 112 -7.66 -5.78 -14.06
N PRO A 113 -6.93 -5.30 -15.08
CA PRO A 113 -5.47 -5.27 -15.06
C PRO A 113 -4.93 -4.53 -13.82
N VAL A 114 -3.72 -4.88 -13.37
CA VAL A 114 -2.99 -4.03 -12.42
C VAL A 114 -2.45 -2.84 -13.21
N CYS A 115 -2.93 -1.63 -12.91
CA CYS A 115 -2.52 -0.42 -13.63
C CYS A 115 -1.21 0.18 -13.07
N CYS A 116 -0.19 -0.66 -12.93
CA CYS A 116 1.13 -0.22 -12.47
C CYS A 116 1.89 0.52 -13.58
N PRO A 117 2.93 1.30 -13.22
CA PRO A 117 3.82 1.94 -14.19
C PRO A 117 4.55 0.91 -15.05
N GLN A 118 4.89 1.28 -16.28
CA GLN A 118 5.67 0.40 -17.18
C GLN A 118 7.14 0.28 -16.78
N VAL A 119 7.63 1.22 -15.97
CA VAL A 119 9.01 1.26 -15.48
C VAL A 119 9.01 1.09 -13.98
N ASN A 120 9.88 0.20 -13.50
CA ASN A 120 10.12 0.02 -12.08
C ASN A 120 11.19 1.01 -11.60
N SER A 121 10.83 1.91 -10.70
CA SER A 121 11.74 2.91 -10.14
C SER A 121 12.63 2.40 -9.00
N GLY A 122 12.38 1.18 -8.50
CA GLY A 122 13.16 0.52 -7.45
C GLY A 122 12.58 0.63 -6.05
N LEU A 123 11.31 1.07 -5.89
CA LEU A 123 10.69 1.18 -4.56
C LEU A 123 10.72 -0.15 -3.81
N PHE A 124 10.32 -1.25 -4.44
CA PHE A 124 10.22 -2.53 -3.73
C PHE A 124 11.59 -3.03 -3.24
N THR A 125 12.64 -2.84 -4.04
CA THR A 125 14.03 -3.10 -3.61
C THR A 125 14.36 -2.29 -2.35
N ALA A 126 14.04 -1.00 -2.33
CA ALA A 126 14.27 -0.17 -1.14
C ALA A 126 13.50 -0.67 0.08
N LEU A 127 12.24 -1.12 -0.08
CA LEU A 127 11.47 -1.72 1.01
C LEU A 127 12.13 -2.98 1.58
N LEU A 128 12.68 -3.84 0.71
CA LEU A 128 13.40 -5.05 1.13
C LEU A 128 14.69 -4.70 1.87
N GLU A 129 15.46 -3.72 1.38
CA GLU A 129 16.70 -3.25 2.02
C GLU A 129 16.43 -2.57 3.37
N MET A 130 15.37 -1.75 3.44
CA MET A 130 14.90 -1.14 4.67
C MET A 130 14.45 -2.18 5.69
N GLY A 131 13.77 -3.25 5.27
CA GLY A 131 13.45 -4.41 6.10
C GLY A 131 12.55 -4.15 7.32
N ASP A 132 12.04 -2.94 7.50
CA ASP A 132 11.08 -2.55 8.53
C ASP A 132 9.62 -2.67 8.05
N VAL A 133 9.37 -2.51 6.75
CA VAL A 133 8.04 -2.61 6.13
C VAL A 133 7.57 -4.05 6.00
N MET A 134 6.42 -4.37 6.60
CA MET A 134 5.80 -5.70 6.59
C MET A 134 4.74 -5.86 5.49
N GLY A 135 4.18 -4.73 5.05
CA GLY A 135 3.18 -4.74 4.00
C GLY A 135 2.95 -3.36 3.40
N THR A 136 2.41 -3.37 2.19
CA THR A 136 2.04 -2.16 1.46
C THR A 136 0.56 -2.18 1.10
N PHE A 137 -0.01 -1.00 0.93
CA PHE A 137 -1.40 -0.83 0.55
C PHE A 137 -1.53 0.13 -0.62
N CYS A 138 -2.30 -0.30 -1.63
CA CYS A 138 -2.66 0.55 -2.77
C CYS A 138 -4.15 0.53 -3.10
N GLY A 139 -4.53 1.37 -4.07
CA GLY A 139 -5.89 1.47 -4.61
C GLY A 139 -5.83 1.61 -6.11
N HIS A 140 -6.39 2.69 -6.65
CA HIS A 140 -6.39 3.05 -8.07
C HIS A 140 -7.29 2.17 -8.96
N ASP A 141 -7.12 0.85 -8.91
CA ASP A 141 -7.95 -0.11 -9.64
C ASP A 141 -9.20 -0.44 -8.81
N HIS A 142 -10.37 0.07 -9.21
CA HIS A 142 -11.56 0.07 -8.35
C HIS A 142 -12.27 -1.28 -8.23
N THR A 143 -11.84 -2.27 -8.99
CA THR A 143 -12.40 -3.63 -9.04
C THR A 143 -11.39 -4.70 -8.64
N ASN A 144 -10.22 -4.29 -8.15
CA ASN A 144 -9.24 -5.15 -7.50
C ASN A 144 -9.32 -4.96 -5.97
N ASP A 145 -9.23 -6.06 -5.22
CA ASP A 145 -9.17 -6.03 -3.75
C ASP A 145 -8.31 -7.15 -3.16
N PHE A 146 -7.43 -7.70 -3.99
CA PHE A 146 -6.59 -8.83 -3.64
C PHE A 146 -5.37 -8.46 -2.82
N GLU A 147 -4.82 -9.48 -2.17
CA GLU A 147 -3.57 -9.41 -1.45
C GLU A 147 -2.79 -10.72 -1.60
N GLY A 148 -1.50 -10.65 -1.35
CA GLY A 148 -0.60 -11.79 -1.28
C GLY A 148 0.72 -11.37 -0.64
N THR A 149 1.66 -12.30 -0.53
CA THR A 149 3.00 -12.02 0.01
C THR A 149 4.05 -12.29 -1.04
N LEU A 150 4.83 -11.27 -1.38
CA LEU A 150 5.97 -11.36 -2.28
C LEU A 150 7.23 -11.02 -1.49
N HIS A 151 8.24 -11.90 -1.54
CA HIS A 151 9.54 -11.70 -0.87
C HIS A 151 9.45 -11.30 0.62
N GLY A 152 8.44 -11.79 1.34
CA GLY A 152 8.23 -11.49 2.76
C GLY A 152 7.47 -10.19 3.06
N VAL A 153 7.03 -9.45 2.04
CA VAL A 153 6.21 -8.24 2.17
C VAL A 153 4.80 -8.52 1.64
N ARG A 154 3.77 -8.23 2.43
CA ARG A 154 2.37 -8.42 2.02
C ARG A 154 1.86 -7.21 1.23
N LEU A 155 1.52 -7.40 -0.04
CA LEU A 155 1.01 -6.33 -0.92
C LEU A 155 -0.51 -6.41 -0.96
N CYS A 156 -1.21 -5.33 -0.63
CA CYS A 156 -2.66 -5.35 -0.40
C CYS A 156 -3.39 -4.26 -1.21
N TYR A 157 -4.33 -4.65 -2.06
CA TYR A 157 -5.32 -3.70 -2.57
C TYR A 157 -6.35 -3.37 -1.51
N GLY A 158 -6.71 -2.09 -1.40
CA GLY A 158 -7.92 -1.66 -0.72
C GLY A 158 -9.19 -2.12 -1.43
N ARG A 159 -10.34 -1.92 -0.79
CA ARG A 159 -11.64 -1.97 -1.47
C ARG A 159 -12.01 -0.55 -1.89
N ALA A 160 -12.49 -0.36 -3.11
CA ALA A 160 -12.92 0.94 -3.59
C ALA A 160 -13.97 1.58 -2.65
N SER A 161 -13.61 2.76 -2.14
CA SER A 161 -14.44 3.62 -1.31
C SER A 161 -15.01 4.78 -2.14
N GLY A 162 -16.14 5.34 -1.70
CA GLY A 162 -16.78 6.49 -2.35
C GLY A 162 -17.48 6.16 -3.67
N TYR A 163 -18.35 7.05 -4.15
CA TYR A 163 -19.21 6.80 -5.33
C TYR A 163 -18.88 7.67 -6.55
N ASN A 164 -17.84 8.50 -6.47
CA ASN A 164 -17.47 9.44 -7.52
C ASN A 164 -16.59 8.82 -8.63
N THR A 165 -16.55 7.49 -8.72
CA THR A 165 -15.71 6.74 -9.64
C THR A 165 -16.46 5.51 -10.17
N TYR A 166 -15.89 4.82 -11.15
CA TYR A 166 -16.46 3.56 -11.66
C TYR A 166 -16.47 2.45 -10.58
N GLY A 167 -17.18 1.37 -10.87
CA GLY A 167 -17.25 0.17 -10.05
C GLY A 167 -17.76 -1.00 -10.88
N ARG A 168 -18.02 -2.13 -10.25
CA ARG A 168 -18.48 -3.35 -10.92
C ARG A 168 -19.77 -3.86 -10.28
N GLU A 169 -20.73 -4.25 -11.11
CA GLU A 169 -21.97 -4.88 -10.64
C GLU A 169 -21.65 -6.16 -9.87
N GLY A 170 -22.34 -6.39 -8.75
CA GLY A 170 -22.04 -7.50 -7.85
C GLY A 170 -20.77 -7.35 -7.01
N PHE A 171 -20.04 -6.23 -7.15
CA PHE A 171 -18.83 -5.94 -6.36
C PHE A 171 -19.05 -4.71 -5.47
N MET A 172 -19.61 -4.94 -4.28
CA MET A 172 -19.96 -3.85 -3.37
C MET A 172 -18.76 -3.01 -2.95
N ARG A 173 -18.98 -1.70 -2.82
CA ARG A 173 -17.99 -0.77 -2.27
C ARG A 173 -17.76 -1.02 -0.79
N GLY A 174 -16.64 -0.54 -0.28
CA GLY A 174 -16.25 -0.74 1.11
C GLY A 174 -14.87 -0.16 1.38
N ALA A 175 -14.27 -0.63 2.45
CA ALA A 175 -12.91 -0.31 2.84
C ALA A 175 -12.18 -1.58 3.30
N ARG A 176 -10.86 -1.56 3.20
CA ARG A 176 -10.01 -2.56 3.85
C ARG A 176 -9.64 -2.03 5.23
N VAL A 177 -9.91 -2.83 6.25
CA VAL A 177 -9.55 -2.54 7.64
C VAL A 177 -8.21 -3.16 7.93
N ILE A 178 -7.34 -2.43 8.63
CA ILE A 178 -6.01 -2.87 9.06
C ILE A 178 -5.99 -2.84 10.58
N LYS A 179 -5.56 -3.93 11.20
CA LYS A 179 -5.40 -4.04 12.65
C LYS A 179 -3.95 -4.38 12.96
N LEU A 180 -3.32 -3.47 13.70
CA LEU A 180 -2.02 -3.65 14.31
C LEU A 180 -2.21 -4.02 15.78
N THR A 181 -1.41 -4.97 16.26
CA THR A 181 -1.36 -5.36 17.68
C THR A 181 0.00 -4.97 18.23
N LEU A 182 0.01 -4.25 19.36
CA LEU A 182 1.26 -3.83 19.99
C LEU A 182 2.14 -5.03 20.35
N GLY A 183 3.40 -4.99 19.91
CA GLY A 183 4.41 -6.05 20.15
C GLY A 183 4.56 -7.05 19.01
N ASP A 184 3.55 -7.17 18.15
CA ASP A 184 3.55 -8.08 17.01
C ASP A 184 4.21 -7.42 15.79
N ARG A 185 4.97 -8.23 15.03
CA ARG A 185 5.53 -7.83 13.73
C ARG A 185 4.70 -8.45 12.60
N GLU A 186 3.39 -8.29 12.69
CA GLU A 186 2.40 -8.76 11.73
C GLU A 186 1.17 -7.84 11.78
N PHE A 187 0.25 -8.00 10.83
CA PHE A 187 -1.02 -7.28 10.84
C PHE A 187 -2.16 -8.16 10.33
N GLU A 188 -3.35 -7.96 10.91
CA GLU A 188 -4.58 -8.53 10.38
C GLU A 188 -5.25 -7.52 9.44
N THR A 189 -5.93 -8.02 8.40
CA THR A 189 -6.74 -7.18 7.53
C THR A 189 -7.96 -7.94 7.01
N TRP A 190 -9.04 -7.21 6.76
CA TRP A 190 -10.31 -7.73 6.24
C TRP A 190 -11.06 -6.60 5.53
N LEU A 191 -12.14 -6.92 4.83
CA LEU A 191 -12.98 -5.90 4.19
C LEU A 191 -14.22 -5.61 5.02
N ARG A 192 -14.59 -4.32 5.06
CA ARG A 192 -15.90 -3.85 5.54
C ARG A 192 -16.65 -3.25 4.36
N LEU A 193 -17.76 -3.87 3.97
CA LEU A 193 -18.57 -3.43 2.85
C LEU A 193 -19.58 -2.36 3.28
N VAL A 194 -20.12 -1.62 2.32
CA VAL A 194 -21.05 -0.50 2.54
C VAL A 194 -22.34 -0.93 3.26
N ASP A 195 -22.79 -2.16 3.04
CA ASP A 195 -23.96 -2.74 3.72
C ASP A 195 -23.66 -3.13 5.19
N GLY A 196 -22.43 -2.92 5.65
CA GLY A 196 -21.96 -3.30 6.98
C GLY A 196 -21.43 -4.73 7.07
N SER A 197 -21.42 -5.50 5.98
CA SER A 197 -20.87 -6.86 5.94
C SER A 197 -19.36 -6.87 6.20
N VAL A 198 -18.88 -7.93 6.84
CA VAL A 198 -17.47 -8.17 7.13
C VAL A 198 -16.99 -9.36 6.31
N VAL A 199 -16.00 -9.17 5.45
CA VAL A 199 -15.41 -10.22 4.63
C VAL A 199 -14.00 -10.51 5.13
N ARG A 200 -13.83 -11.64 5.81
CA ARG A 200 -12.52 -12.12 6.31
C ARG A 200 -11.85 -13.13 5.39
N ASN A 201 -12.65 -13.88 4.63
CA ASN A 201 -12.17 -14.86 3.67
C ASN A 201 -12.58 -14.38 2.29
N GLN A 202 -11.60 -14.21 1.42
CA GLN A 202 -11.81 -13.89 0.02
C GLN A 202 -11.45 -15.11 -0.86
N PRO A 203 -11.89 -15.16 -2.13
CA PRO A 203 -11.52 -16.24 -3.04
C PRO A 203 -10.00 -16.40 -3.13
N ILE A 204 -9.53 -17.65 -3.22
CA ILE A 204 -8.10 -17.95 -3.38
C ILE A 204 -7.78 -17.94 -4.88
N HIS A 205 -6.70 -17.25 -5.24
CA HIS A 205 -6.04 -17.35 -6.52
C HIS A 205 -4.73 -18.14 -6.33
N ASP A 206 -4.58 -19.25 -7.04
CA ASP A 206 -3.33 -20.01 -7.07
C ASP A 206 -2.82 -20.03 -8.52
N PRO A 207 -1.70 -19.37 -8.83
CA PRO A 207 -1.17 -19.28 -10.19
C PRO A 207 -0.68 -20.63 -10.73
N ASN A 208 -0.42 -21.62 -9.86
CA ASN A 208 -0.01 -22.96 -10.27
C ASN A 208 -1.20 -23.91 -10.49
N ASN A 209 -2.40 -23.51 -10.07
CA ASN A 209 -3.59 -24.33 -10.21
C ASN A 209 -4.19 -24.12 -11.61
N ILE A 210 -3.55 -24.75 -12.60
CA ILE A 210 -4.13 -24.89 -13.95
C ILE A 210 -5.32 -25.84 -13.79
N ILE A 211 -6.52 -25.28 -13.73
CA ILE A 211 -7.72 -26.07 -14.01
C ILE A 211 -7.60 -26.47 -15.48
N GLU A 212 -7.18 -27.70 -15.74
CA GLU A 212 -7.33 -28.34 -17.04
C GLU A 212 -8.81 -28.26 -17.43
N ASN A 213 -9.12 -27.41 -18.41
CA ASN A 213 -10.37 -27.47 -19.16
C ASN A 213 -10.11 -28.22 -20.46
#